data_AF-A0A7Y6Y5R8-F1
#
_entry.id   AF-A0A7Y6Y5R8-F1
#
_cell.length_a   1.000
_cell.length_b   1.000
_cell.length_c   1.000
_cell.angle_alpha   90.00
_cell.angle_beta   90.00
_cell.angle_gamma   90.00
#
_symmetry.space_group_name_H-M   'P 1'
#
loop_
_entity.id
_entity.type
_entity.pdbx_description
1 polymer ?
#
loop_
_entity_poly.entity_id
_entity_poly.type
_entity_poly.pdbx_seq_one_letter_code
_entity_poly.pdbx_strand_id
1 'polypeptide(L)'
;MQKAIVFLVFFQASLLFSQQSDFSYISFTKADIIAKNTKSRRLYELNKLTINLTKDLHTDVEKVRAIFKWICLNVANDFRLYAKNERKREKFKKDSLKLSEWNSELKTELFSRLLRRKKTICTGYAYLFKEMCSIAGIESKMIYGFGRTADVLEFDPAYPNHTWNAVKLNNKWYLCDATWAAGISLPERKKFTFKYNDGYFLTDPELFINNHYPIYPEDALLKKNIPTFEEFAQLPLIYGGAYKYFKNHNSPSKMYNELKVDTAFNFKYILKDNVEFKDVKLVFIKGIIEFSRKPEITKEENIISLNYWFRKTGYYDVHLYLNDEILATYIFNIKP
;
A
#
# COMPACT_ATOMS: atom_id res chain seq x y z
N MET A 1 2.46 6.04 -62.69
CA MET A 1 3.09 5.66 -61.41
C MET A 1 2.13 5.99 -60.27
N GLN A 2 1.36 5.00 -59.79
CA GLN A 2 0.45 5.17 -58.66
C GLN A 2 1.27 5.30 -57.37
N LYS A 3 1.11 6.43 -56.66
CA LYS A 3 1.71 6.64 -55.35
C LYS A 3 0.89 5.84 -54.33
N ALA A 4 1.46 4.76 -53.80
CA ALA A 4 0.90 4.04 -52.67
C ALA A 4 0.97 4.93 -51.42
N ILE A 5 -0.19 5.29 -50.87
CA ILE A 5 -0.30 5.94 -49.56
C ILE A 5 -0.20 4.83 -48.52
N VAL A 6 0.96 4.73 -47.87
CA VAL A 6 1.15 3.83 -46.73
C VAL A 6 0.48 4.49 -45.51
N PHE A 7 -0.66 3.94 -45.08
CA PHE A 7 -1.23 4.27 -43.78
C PHE A 7 -0.35 3.67 -42.68
N LEU A 8 0.50 4.51 -42.09
CA LEU A 8 1.26 4.19 -40.89
C LEU A 8 0.28 4.19 -39.71
N VAL A 9 -0.29 3.02 -39.41
CA VAL A 9 -1.04 2.79 -38.18
C VAL A 9 -0.04 2.86 -37.03
N PHE A 10 0.05 4.02 -36.38
CA PHE A 10 0.69 4.12 -35.08
C PHE A 10 -0.13 3.28 -34.09
N PHE A 11 0.30 2.04 -33.85
CA PHE A 11 0.02 1.38 -32.59
C PHE A 11 0.71 2.21 -31.51
N GLN A 12 0.01 3.22 -30.97
CA GLN A 12 0.33 3.66 -29.62
C GLN A 12 0.14 2.43 -28.75
N ALA A 13 1.25 1.77 -28.41
CA ALA A 13 1.29 0.88 -27.28
C ALA A 13 0.95 1.76 -26.06
N SER A 14 -0.35 1.90 -25.78
CA SER A 14 -0.84 2.49 -24.54
C SER A 14 -0.10 1.74 -23.45
N LEU A 15 0.81 2.44 -22.78
CA LEU A 15 1.62 1.86 -21.74
C LEU A 15 0.68 1.59 -20.55
N LEU A 16 -0.06 0.48 -20.57
CA LEU A 16 -1.01 0.08 -19.52
C LEU A 16 -0.28 -0.21 -18.20
N PHE A 17 -0.35 0.70 -17.23
CA PHE A 17 0.09 0.44 -15.85
C PHE A 17 -0.79 -0.63 -15.23
N SER A 18 -0.27 -1.53 -14.39
CA SER A 18 -1.10 -2.51 -13.68
C SER A 18 -1.89 -1.80 -12.61
N GLN A 19 -3.18 -1.56 -12.82
CA GLN A 19 -3.98 -0.81 -11.86
C GLN A 19 -5.44 -1.26 -11.88
N GLN A 20 -6.13 -1.01 -10.78
CA GLN A 20 -7.55 -1.35 -10.62
C GLN A 20 -8.45 -0.81 -11.75
N SER A 21 -8.12 0.33 -12.36
CA SER A 21 -8.91 0.92 -13.47
C SER A 21 -8.85 0.12 -14.77
N ASP A 22 -7.91 -0.82 -14.91
CA ASP A 22 -7.92 -1.84 -15.99
C ASP A 22 -9.22 -2.65 -15.99
N PHE A 23 -9.94 -2.68 -14.88
CA PHE A 23 -11.22 -3.37 -14.69
C PHE A 23 -12.39 -2.41 -14.44
N SER A 24 -12.29 -1.15 -14.88
CA SER A 24 -13.34 -0.13 -14.71
C SER A 24 -14.70 -0.53 -15.31
N TYR A 25 -14.72 -1.46 -16.25
CA TYR A 25 -15.92 -2.03 -16.86
C TYR A 25 -16.59 -3.14 -16.02
N ILE A 26 -15.98 -3.56 -14.90
CA ILE A 26 -16.49 -4.61 -14.01
C ILE A 26 -16.97 -3.99 -12.69
N SER A 27 -18.21 -4.27 -12.30
CA SER A 27 -18.71 -3.90 -10.97
C SER A 27 -18.32 -4.94 -9.93
N PHE A 28 -17.56 -4.53 -8.91
CA PHE A 28 -17.17 -5.40 -7.80
C PHE A 28 -18.28 -5.64 -6.76
N THR A 29 -19.49 -5.12 -6.98
CA THR A 29 -20.59 -5.17 -6.00
C THR A 29 -20.94 -6.60 -5.59
N LYS A 30 -21.05 -7.53 -6.57
CA LYS A 30 -21.39 -8.94 -6.29
C LYS A 30 -20.32 -9.61 -5.45
N ALA A 31 -19.04 -9.45 -5.83
CA ALA A 31 -17.89 -9.97 -5.09
C ALA A 31 -17.83 -9.41 -3.65
N ASP A 32 -18.10 -8.12 -3.48
CA ASP A 32 -18.12 -7.47 -2.15
C ASP A 32 -19.26 -7.98 -1.27
N ILE A 33 -20.45 -8.22 -1.84
CA ILE A 33 -21.59 -8.80 -1.11
C ILE A 33 -21.26 -10.22 -0.67
N ILE A 34 -20.72 -11.06 -1.56
CA ILE A 34 -20.31 -12.43 -1.25
C ILE A 34 -19.28 -12.44 -0.11
N ALA A 35 -18.26 -11.58 -0.20
CA ALA A 35 -17.22 -11.46 0.83
C ALA A 35 -17.77 -11.04 2.21
N LYS A 36 -18.72 -10.11 2.26
CA LYS A 36 -19.34 -9.65 3.52
C LYS A 36 -20.23 -10.72 4.17
N ASN A 37 -20.95 -11.48 3.34
CA ASN A 37 -21.95 -12.43 3.79
C ASN A 37 -21.38 -13.81 4.10
N THR A 38 -20.24 -14.17 3.50
CA THR A 38 -19.59 -15.46 3.75
C THR A 38 -18.97 -15.50 5.14
N LYS A 39 -19.56 -16.29 6.04
CA LYS A 39 -19.06 -16.46 7.41
C LYS A 39 -18.15 -17.67 7.52
N SER A 40 -17.11 -17.53 8.33
CA SER A 40 -16.31 -18.66 8.79
C SER A 40 -15.83 -18.41 10.22
N ARG A 41 -15.99 -19.44 11.07
CA ARG A 41 -15.52 -19.40 12.46
C ARG A 41 -14.03 -19.74 12.57
N ARG A 42 -13.55 -20.69 11.77
CA ARG A 42 -12.17 -21.20 11.74
C ARG A 42 -11.79 -21.54 10.30
N LEU A 43 -10.49 -21.53 9.99
CA LEU A 43 -10.02 -21.71 8.61
C LEU A 43 -9.58 -23.15 8.29
N TYR A 44 -10.19 -24.15 8.94
CA TYR A 44 -9.88 -25.56 8.68
C TYR A 44 -10.41 -26.05 7.32
N GLU A 45 -11.49 -25.46 6.82
CA GLU A 45 -12.09 -25.82 5.53
C GLU A 45 -11.76 -24.77 4.45
N LEU A 46 -10.47 -24.44 4.25
CA LEU A 46 -10.07 -23.36 3.34
C LEU A 46 -10.57 -23.56 1.90
N ASN A 47 -10.54 -24.80 1.38
CA ASN A 47 -11.06 -25.13 0.05
C ASN A 47 -12.54 -24.76 -0.10
N LYS A 48 -13.39 -25.20 0.83
CA LYS A 48 -14.83 -24.93 0.84
C LYS A 48 -15.11 -23.43 0.98
N LEU A 49 -14.36 -22.74 1.83
CA LEU A 49 -14.47 -21.29 1.99
C LEU A 49 -14.16 -20.58 0.67
N THR A 50 -13.05 -20.90 0.02
CA THR A 50 -12.67 -20.30 -1.25
C THR A 50 -13.72 -20.57 -2.33
N ILE A 51 -14.18 -21.83 -2.48
CA ILE A 51 -15.22 -22.19 -3.45
C ILE A 51 -16.49 -21.38 -3.20
N ASN A 52 -16.93 -21.22 -1.94
CA ASN A 52 -18.10 -20.41 -1.62
C ASN A 52 -17.92 -18.92 -1.96
N LEU A 53 -16.69 -18.41 -1.90
CA LEU A 53 -16.40 -17.02 -2.29
C LEU A 53 -16.39 -16.81 -3.81
N THR A 54 -16.10 -17.85 -4.59
CA THR A 54 -15.77 -17.70 -6.02
C THR A 54 -16.74 -18.37 -6.98
N LYS A 55 -17.52 -19.38 -6.57
CA LYS A 55 -18.36 -20.20 -7.45
C LYS A 55 -19.37 -19.41 -8.30
N ASP A 56 -19.86 -18.29 -7.77
CA ASP A 56 -20.88 -17.46 -8.42
C ASP A 56 -20.27 -16.24 -9.15
N LEU A 57 -18.94 -16.19 -9.30
CA LEU A 57 -18.20 -15.10 -9.94
C LEU A 57 -17.56 -15.57 -11.25
N HIS A 58 -17.73 -14.78 -12.31
CA HIS A 58 -17.42 -15.22 -13.67
C HIS A 58 -16.01 -14.84 -14.10
N THR A 59 -15.50 -13.71 -13.63
CA THR A 59 -14.13 -13.25 -13.95
C THR A 59 -13.15 -13.52 -12.83
N ASP A 60 -11.88 -13.73 -13.16
CA ASP A 60 -10.83 -13.96 -12.15
C ASP A 60 -10.62 -12.74 -11.25
N VAL A 61 -10.80 -11.52 -11.77
CA VAL A 61 -10.70 -10.30 -10.96
C VAL A 61 -11.82 -10.21 -9.92
N GLU A 62 -13.04 -10.65 -10.24
CA GLU A 62 -14.13 -10.72 -9.26
C GLU A 62 -13.82 -11.77 -8.17
N LYS A 63 -13.31 -12.95 -8.56
CA LYS A 63 -12.90 -13.98 -7.60
C LYS A 63 -11.81 -13.46 -6.66
N VAL A 64 -10.77 -12.84 -7.22
CA VAL A 64 -9.69 -12.21 -6.46
C VAL A 64 -10.22 -11.11 -5.55
N ARG A 65 -11.18 -10.30 -6.03
CA ARG A 65 -11.86 -9.28 -5.22
C ARG A 65 -12.56 -9.89 -4.01
N ALA A 66 -13.36 -10.93 -4.22
CA ALA A 66 -14.09 -11.59 -3.13
C ALA A 66 -13.14 -12.20 -2.09
N ILE A 67 -12.08 -12.87 -2.54
CA ILE A 67 -11.04 -13.44 -1.67
C ILE A 67 -10.35 -12.33 -0.87
N PHE A 68 -9.81 -11.31 -1.55
CA PHE A 68 -9.08 -10.20 -0.93
C PHE A 68 -9.94 -9.49 0.12
N LYS A 69 -11.16 -9.10 -0.28
CA LYS A 69 -12.11 -8.41 0.59
C LYS A 69 -12.48 -9.26 1.79
N TRP A 70 -12.75 -10.56 1.58
CA TRP A 70 -13.10 -11.47 2.66
C TRP A 70 -11.98 -11.56 3.69
N ILE A 71 -10.72 -11.74 3.25
CA ILE A 71 -9.56 -11.76 4.15
C ILE A 71 -9.49 -10.49 4.98
N CYS A 72 -9.58 -9.32 4.33
CA CYS A 72 -9.45 -8.03 4.99
C CYS A 72 -10.55 -7.75 6.02
N LEU A 73 -11.73 -8.36 5.87
CA LEU A 73 -12.86 -8.19 6.79
C LEU A 73 -12.92 -9.26 7.89
N ASN A 74 -12.18 -10.36 7.76
CA ASN A 74 -12.33 -11.53 8.62
C ASN A 74 -11.06 -11.96 9.35
N VAL A 75 -9.89 -11.51 8.90
CA VAL A 75 -8.59 -11.81 9.51
C VAL A 75 -8.05 -10.54 10.14
N ALA A 76 -7.67 -10.60 11.41
CA ALA A 76 -7.15 -9.47 12.17
C ALA A 76 -5.63 -9.53 12.28
N ASN A 77 -4.98 -8.36 12.26
CA ASN A 77 -3.53 -8.30 12.46
C ASN A 77 -3.17 -8.69 13.91
N ASP A 78 -2.24 -9.63 14.07
CA ASP A 78 -1.74 -10.09 15.36
C ASP A 78 -0.54 -9.26 15.80
N PHE A 79 -0.81 -8.04 16.25
CA PHE A 79 0.23 -7.12 16.69
C PHE A 79 1.10 -7.69 17.83
N ARG A 80 0.55 -8.56 18.68
CA ARG A 80 1.32 -9.21 19.75
C ARG A 80 2.33 -10.20 19.17
N LEU A 81 1.95 -10.93 18.13
CA LEU A 81 2.86 -11.82 17.40
C LEU A 81 3.91 -11.01 16.63
N TYR A 82 3.51 -9.94 15.96
CA TYR A 82 4.42 -9.02 15.27
C TYR A 82 5.49 -8.47 16.21
N ALA A 83 5.10 -7.85 17.33
CA ALA A 83 6.05 -7.31 18.30
C ALA A 83 6.90 -8.39 19.00
N LYS A 84 6.42 -9.65 19.08
CA LYS A 84 7.25 -10.78 19.54
C LYS A 84 8.29 -11.14 18.48
N ASN A 85 7.89 -11.19 17.21
CA ASN A 85 8.77 -11.48 16.09
C ASN A 85 9.88 -10.45 15.94
N GLU A 86 9.55 -9.16 15.91
CA GLU A 86 10.53 -8.08 15.78
C GLU A 86 11.62 -8.17 16.85
N ARG A 87 11.23 -8.29 18.13
CA ARG A 87 12.19 -8.43 19.23
C ARG A 87 13.07 -9.67 19.13
N LYS A 88 12.54 -10.79 18.64
CA LYS A 88 13.28 -12.05 18.50
C LYS A 88 14.24 -11.99 17.31
N ARG A 89 13.82 -11.41 16.18
CA ARG A 89 14.67 -11.20 15.01
C ARG A 89 15.83 -10.27 15.35
N GLU A 90 15.58 -9.19 16.08
CA GLU A 90 16.66 -8.30 16.53
C GLU A 90 17.61 -9.02 17.49
N LYS A 91 17.08 -9.78 18.47
CA LYS A 91 17.91 -10.56 19.40
C LYS A 91 18.81 -11.58 18.69
N PHE A 92 18.30 -12.24 17.65
CA PHE A 92 19.01 -13.30 16.92
C PHE A 92 19.67 -12.82 15.63
N LYS A 93 19.74 -11.50 15.42
CA LYS A 93 20.24 -10.89 14.18
C LYS A 93 21.62 -11.42 13.76
N LYS A 94 22.50 -11.68 14.73
CA LYS A 94 23.87 -12.17 14.55
C LYS A 94 24.04 -13.70 14.70
N ASP A 95 22.95 -14.43 14.89
CA ASP A 95 22.96 -15.88 15.14
C ASP A 95 21.98 -16.57 14.18
N SER A 96 22.50 -16.98 13.01
CA SER A 96 21.69 -17.54 11.91
C SER A 96 20.98 -18.83 12.29
N LEU A 97 21.57 -19.65 13.16
CA LEU A 97 20.95 -20.89 13.65
C LEU A 97 19.75 -20.58 14.53
N LYS A 98 19.90 -19.71 15.55
CA LYS A 98 18.76 -19.30 16.39
C LYS A 98 17.68 -18.56 15.62
N LEU A 99 18.07 -17.77 14.62
CA LEU A 99 17.10 -17.08 13.75
C LEU A 99 16.29 -18.09 12.92
N SER A 100 16.95 -19.12 12.39
CA SER A 100 16.29 -20.21 11.64
C SER A 100 15.32 -21.00 12.52
N GLU A 101 15.75 -21.40 13.72
CA GLU A 101 14.90 -22.06 14.72
C GLU A 101 13.67 -21.20 15.06
N TRP A 102 13.89 -19.91 15.35
CA TRP A 102 12.81 -18.97 15.63
C TRP A 102 11.83 -18.84 14.46
N ASN A 103 12.30 -18.79 13.21
CA ASN A 103 11.44 -18.71 12.05
C ASN A 103 10.54 -19.96 11.92
N SER A 104 11.06 -21.14 12.26
CA SER A 104 10.29 -22.40 12.28
C SER A 104 9.21 -22.39 13.38
N GLU A 105 9.57 -21.95 14.60
CA GLU A 105 8.64 -21.78 15.71
C GLU A 105 7.53 -20.78 15.37
N LEU A 106 7.92 -19.61 14.84
CA LEU A 106 7.01 -18.55 14.43
C LEU A 106 6.02 -19.05 13.39
N LYS A 107 6.48 -19.79 12.38
CA LYS A 107 5.61 -20.36 11.33
C LYS A 107 4.52 -21.22 11.95
N THR A 108 4.87 -22.11 12.87
CA THR A 108 3.92 -22.99 13.56
C THR A 108 2.92 -22.21 14.39
N GLU A 109 3.39 -21.22 15.17
CA GLU A 109 2.53 -20.37 16.00
C GLU A 109 1.58 -19.51 15.13
N LEU A 110 2.10 -18.93 14.05
CA LEU A 110 1.37 -18.10 13.09
C LEU A 110 0.23 -18.88 12.46
N PHE A 111 0.48 -20.07 11.92
CA PHE A 111 -0.57 -20.87 11.28
C PHE A 111 -1.62 -21.36 12.28
N SER A 112 -1.20 -21.78 13.49
CA SER A 112 -2.13 -22.16 14.55
C SER A 112 -3.07 -21.01 14.92
N ARG A 113 -2.54 -19.78 15.06
CA ARG A 113 -3.34 -18.58 15.35
C ARG A 113 -4.23 -18.18 14.18
N LEU A 114 -3.74 -18.28 12.94
CA LEU A 114 -4.51 -17.98 11.74
C LEU A 114 -5.73 -18.92 11.63
N LEU A 115 -5.51 -20.23 11.71
CA LEU A 115 -6.58 -21.23 11.58
C LEU A 115 -7.62 -21.14 12.72
N ARG A 116 -7.16 -20.96 13.96
CA ARG A 116 -8.02 -21.01 15.15
C ARG A 116 -8.70 -19.70 15.50
N ARG A 117 -8.00 -18.58 15.28
CA ARG A 117 -8.37 -17.25 15.79
C ARG A 117 -8.56 -16.21 14.68
N LYS A 118 -8.27 -16.55 13.42
CA LYS A 118 -8.22 -15.61 12.29
C LYS A 118 -7.35 -14.40 12.60
N LYS A 119 -6.17 -14.67 13.17
CA LYS A 119 -5.17 -13.66 13.53
C LYS A 119 -3.82 -14.03 12.97
N THR A 120 -3.16 -13.08 12.32
CA THR A 120 -1.85 -13.30 11.70
C THR A 120 -1.10 -12.00 11.46
N ILE A 121 0.16 -12.08 11.00
CA ILE A 121 0.99 -10.95 10.56
C ILE A 121 1.10 -10.94 9.03
N CYS A 122 1.82 -9.97 8.47
CA CYS A 122 1.95 -9.76 7.01
C CYS A 122 2.19 -11.04 6.20
N THR A 123 3.16 -11.85 6.61
CA THR A 123 3.49 -13.12 5.94
C THR A 123 2.31 -14.09 5.88
N GLY A 124 1.48 -14.15 6.92
CA GLY A 124 0.32 -15.04 6.94
C GLY A 124 -0.89 -14.50 6.18
N TYR A 125 -1.05 -13.17 6.08
CA TYR A 125 -2.01 -12.58 5.13
C TYR A 125 -1.61 -12.93 3.71
N ALA A 126 -0.34 -12.71 3.36
CA ALA A 126 0.15 -12.93 2.02
C ALA A 126 0.10 -14.41 1.61
N TYR A 127 0.40 -15.31 2.55
CA TYR A 127 0.22 -16.74 2.35
C TYR A 127 -1.26 -17.11 2.16
N LEU A 128 -2.16 -16.65 3.03
CA LEU A 128 -3.58 -16.97 2.92
C LEU A 128 -4.16 -16.51 1.58
N PHE A 129 -3.84 -15.29 1.15
CA PHE A 129 -4.29 -14.77 -0.13
C PHE A 129 -3.79 -15.61 -1.30
N LYS A 130 -2.48 -15.93 -1.33
CA LYS A 130 -1.89 -16.81 -2.34
C LYS A 130 -2.57 -18.18 -2.40
N GLU A 131 -2.78 -18.83 -1.26
CA GLU A 131 -3.39 -20.16 -1.22
C GLU A 131 -4.85 -20.14 -1.67
N MET A 132 -5.62 -19.12 -1.29
CA MET A 132 -6.99 -18.96 -1.77
C MET A 132 -7.04 -18.67 -3.27
N CYS A 133 -6.13 -17.86 -3.82
CA CYS A 133 -5.99 -17.68 -5.26
C CYS A 133 -5.65 -19.00 -5.97
N SER A 134 -4.72 -19.78 -5.43
CA SER A 134 -4.34 -21.10 -5.96
C SER A 134 -5.53 -22.06 -6.04
N ILE A 135 -6.34 -22.13 -4.96
CA ILE A 135 -7.57 -22.93 -4.93
C ILE A 135 -8.58 -22.47 -5.99
N ALA A 136 -8.63 -21.16 -6.29
CA ALA A 136 -9.48 -20.59 -7.32
C ALA A 136 -8.90 -20.73 -8.75
N GLY A 137 -7.72 -21.35 -8.91
CA GLY A 137 -7.04 -21.50 -10.20
C GLY A 137 -6.32 -20.24 -10.69
N ILE A 138 -6.01 -19.31 -9.79
CA ILE A 138 -5.45 -17.99 -10.13
C ILE A 138 -4.00 -17.89 -9.65
N GLU A 139 -3.11 -17.55 -10.57
CA GLU A 139 -1.68 -17.43 -10.28
C GLU A 139 -1.41 -16.23 -9.34
N SER A 140 -0.75 -16.50 -8.21
CA SER A 140 -0.32 -15.48 -7.26
C SER A 140 1.01 -15.84 -6.65
N LYS A 141 1.82 -14.82 -6.35
CA LYS A 141 3.08 -14.96 -5.62
C LYS A 141 3.10 -14.02 -4.41
N MET A 142 3.88 -14.42 -3.41
CA MET A 142 4.22 -13.56 -2.28
C MET A 142 5.46 -12.74 -2.66
N ILE A 143 5.46 -11.47 -2.31
CA ILE A 143 6.60 -10.57 -2.50
C ILE A 143 7.11 -10.18 -1.12
N TYR A 144 8.41 -10.39 -0.90
CA TYR A 144 9.10 -10.00 0.32
C TYR A 144 9.82 -8.66 0.10
N GLY A 145 9.81 -7.81 1.12
CA GLY A 145 10.39 -6.49 0.98
C GLY A 145 10.24 -5.62 2.22
N PHE A 146 10.24 -4.32 1.97
CA PHE A 146 10.28 -3.27 2.98
C PHE A 146 9.01 -2.44 2.91
N GLY A 147 8.26 -2.49 4.00
CA GLY A 147 7.12 -1.61 4.28
C GLY A 147 7.61 -0.38 5.03
N ARG A 148 7.38 0.80 4.48
CA ARG A 148 7.70 2.08 5.13
C ARG A 148 6.47 2.65 5.81
N THR A 149 6.57 2.82 7.12
CA THR A 149 5.55 3.41 7.97
C THR A 149 6.19 4.45 8.88
N ALA A 150 5.38 5.28 9.54
CA ALA A 150 5.89 6.35 10.40
C ALA A 150 6.73 5.86 11.60
N ASP A 151 6.58 4.60 12.01
CA ASP A 151 7.34 3.93 13.07
C ASP A 151 8.66 3.30 12.59
N VAL A 152 8.92 3.27 11.28
CA VAL A 152 10.17 2.76 10.71
C VAL A 152 11.11 3.93 10.45
N LEU A 153 12.00 4.19 11.40
CA LEU A 153 12.97 5.29 11.35
C LEU A 153 14.20 4.96 10.50
N GLU A 154 14.62 3.71 10.54
CA GLU A 154 15.78 3.21 9.81
C GLU A 154 15.44 1.88 9.16
N PHE A 155 16.01 1.65 7.98
CA PHE A 155 15.96 0.36 7.34
C PHE A 155 17.31 -0.33 7.42
N ASP A 156 17.29 -1.62 7.71
CA ASP A 156 18.42 -2.50 7.47
C ASP A 156 18.17 -3.26 6.16
N PRO A 157 18.94 -2.99 5.08
CA PRO A 157 18.76 -3.66 3.79
C PRO A 157 18.84 -5.19 3.86
N ALA A 158 19.46 -5.76 4.91
CA ALA A 158 19.55 -7.21 5.08
C ALA A 158 18.29 -7.85 5.69
N TYR A 159 17.39 -7.05 6.27
CA TYR A 159 16.25 -7.57 7.05
C TYR A 159 14.92 -6.95 6.57
N PRO A 160 14.30 -7.51 5.52
CA PRO A 160 12.94 -7.14 5.09
C PRO A 160 11.95 -7.27 6.26
N ASN A 161 11.03 -6.31 6.36
CA ASN A 161 10.06 -6.18 7.45
C ASN A 161 8.61 -6.42 7.00
N HIS A 162 8.35 -6.60 5.70
CA HIS A 162 6.99 -6.72 5.16
C HIS A 162 6.86 -7.77 4.06
N THR A 163 5.62 -8.19 3.83
CA THR A 163 5.28 -9.18 2.80
C THR A 163 3.87 -8.90 2.27
N TRP A 164 3.74 -8.86 0.95
CA TRP A 164 2.48 -8.65 0.23
C TRP A 164 2.37 -9.64 -0.95
N ASN A 165 1.45 -9.41 -1.89
CA ASN A 165 1.26 -10.28 -3.04
C ASN A 165 1.30 -9.54 -4.37
N ALA A 166 1.67 -10.29 -5.41
CA ALA A 166 1.21 -10.01 -6.76
C ALA A 166 0.26 -11.13 -7.22
N VAL A 167 -0.72 -10.77 -8.04
CA VAL A 167 -1.69 -11.69 -8.65
C VAL A 167 -1.72 -11.46 -10.15
N LYS A 168 -1.80 -12.53 -10.93
CA LYS A 168 -1.85 -12.45 -12.38
C LYS A 168 -3.29 -12.52 -12.87
N LEU A 169 -3.71 -11.48 -13.59
CA LEU A 169 -5.05 -11.35 -14.17
C LEU A 169 -4.90 -10.92 -15.62
N ASN A 170 -5.59 -11.58 -16.55
CA ASN A 170 -5.48 -11.30 -18.00
C ASN A 170 -4.02 -11.21 -18.47
N ASN A 171 -3.18 -12.16 -18.01
CA ASN A 171 -1.74 -12.24 -18.29
C ASN A 171 -0.88 -11.04 -17.82
N LYS A 172 -1.39 -10.22 -16.88
CA LYS A 172 -0.70 -9.07 -16.29
C LYS A 172 -0.66 -9.19 -14.77
N TRP A 173 0.45 -8.79 -14.14
CA TRP A 173 0.63 -8.86 -12.68
C TRP A 173 0.13 -7.59 -12.00
N TYR A 174 -0.53 -7.72 -10.85
CA TYR A 174 -1.09 -6.62 -10.06
C TYR A 174 -0.74 -6.75 -8.59
N LEU A 175 -0.46 -5.62 -7.93
CA LEU A 175 -0.04 -5.56 -6.52
C LEU A 175 -1.24 -5.57 -5.57
N CYS A 176 -1.16 -6.37 -4.52
CA CYS A 176 -2.18 -6.50 -3.48
C CYS A 176 -1.53 -6.56 -2.10
N ASP A 177 -1.98 -5.73 -1.15
CA ASP A 177 -1.59 -5.87 0.27
C ASP A 177 -2.82 -6.01 1.17
N ALA A 178 -3.14 -7.25 1.51
CA ALA A 178 -4.26 -7.56 2.39
C ALA A 178 -4.00 -7.15 3.85
N THR A 179 -2.73 -7.00 4.26
CA THR A 179 -2.36 -6.65 5.64
C THR A 179 -2.70 -5.19 5.92
N TRP A 180 -2.27 -4.28 5.04
CA TRP A 180 -2.53 -2.84 5.17
C TRP A 180 -3.94 -2.48 4.73
N ALA A 181 -4.56 -3.28 3.84
CA ALA A 181 -5.98 -3.16 3.51
C ALA A 181 -6.92 -3.52 4.67
N ALA A 182 -6.56 -4.43 5.57
CA ALA A 182 -7.48 -4.94 6.59
C ALA A 182 -7.85 -3.90 7.64
N GLY A 183 -6.93 -3.02 8.03
CA GLY A 183 -7.22 -2.00 9.03
C GLY A 183 -6.00 -1.38 9.69
N ILE A 184 -6.28 -0.64 10.76
CA ILE A 184 -5.29 0.14 11.50
C ILE A 184 -4.81 -0.65 12.71
N SER A 185 -3.50 -0.82 12.79
CA SER A 185 -2.82 -1.27 14.00
C SER A 185 -2.56 -0.07 14.90
N LEU A 186 -2.84 -0.20 16.19
CA LEU A 186 -2.47 0.75 17.24
C LEU A 186 -1.45 0.08 18.16
N PRO A 187 -0.15 0.16 17.81
CA PRO A 187 0.94 -0.51 18.52
C PRO A 187 0.93 -0.29 20.03
N GLU A 188 0.82 0.97 20.44
CA GLU A 188 0.85 1.40 21.85
C GLU A 188 -0.28 0.78 22.68
N ARG A 189 -1.45 0.60 22.04
CA ARG A 189 -2.64 0.03 22.68
C ARG A 189 -2.74 -1.48 22.50
N LYS A 190 -1.82 -2.10 21.74
CA LYS A 190 -1.84 -3.51 21.32
C LYS A 190 -3.21 -3.90 20.73
N LYS A 191 -3.83 -2.98 20.00
CA LYS A 191 -5.17 -3.13 19.41
C LYS A 191 -5.07 -3.09 17.89
N PHE A 192 -5.94 -3.85 17.25
CA PHE A 192 -6.18 -3.80 15.82
C PHE A 192 -7.66 -3.47 15.60
N THR A 193 -7.92 -2.54 14.70
CA THR A 193 -9.28 -2.15 14.31
C THR A 193 -9.44 -2.36 12.83
N PHE A 194 -10.46 -3.14 12.44
CA PHE A 194 -10.83 -3.27 11.04
C PHE A 194 -11.22 -1.89 10.48
N LYS A 195 -10.51 -1.46 9.44
CA LYS A 195 -10.80 -0.24 8.68
C LYS A 195 -10.37 -0.52 7.25
N TYR A 196 -11.23 -1.22 6.52
CA TYR A 196 -10.91 -1.68 5.18
C TYR A 196 -10.48 -0.52 4.28
N ASN A 197 -9.36 -0.68 3.58
CA ASN A 197 -8.90 0.26 2.58
C ASN A 197 -8.79 -0.42 1.20
N ASP A 198 -9.63 0.03 0.27
CA ASP A 198 -9.68 -0.46 -1.10
C ASP A 198 -8.40 -0.17 -1.88
N GLY A 199 -7.70 0.91 -1.50
CA GLY A 199 -6.56 1.43 -2.24
C GLY A 199 -5.35 0.51 -2.29
N TYR A 200 -5.34 -0.57 -1.51
CA TYR A 200 -4.30 -1.62 -1.54
C TYR A 200 -4.69 -2.84 -2.41
N PHE A 201 -5.84 -2.80 -3.09
CA PHE A 201 -6.29 -3.82 -4.03
C PHE A 201 -5.96 -3.42 -5.47
N LEU A 202 -5.12 -4.22 -6.16
CA LEU A 202 -4.67 -3.93 -7.54
C LEU A 202 -4.08 -2.52 -7.66
N THR A 203 -3.22 -2.18 -6.71
CA THR A 203 -2.70 -0.82 -6.54
C THR A 203 -1.76 -0.46 -7.67
N ASP A 204 -1.82 0.80 -8.11
CA ASP A 204 -0.87 1.35 -9.08
C ASP A 204 0.57 1.27 -8.53
N PRO A 205 1.50 0.61 -9.24
CA PRO A 205 2.92 0.53 -8.87
C PRO A 205 3.57 1.87 -8.54
N GLU A 206 3.24 2.95 -9.24
CA GLU A 206 3.86 4.28 -9.02
C GLU A 206 3.50 4.85 -7.64
N LEU A 207 2.29 4.58 -7.17
CA LEU A 207 1.89 4.98 -5.82
C LEU A 207 2.37 3.95 -4.78
N PHE A 208 2.35 2.66 -5.11
CA PHE A 208 2.68 1.57 -4.20
C PHE A 208 4.16 1.61 -3.74
N ILE A 209 5.09 1.91 -4.66
CA ILE A 209 6.55 1.94 -4.38
C ILE A 209 6.95 2.96 -3.32
N ASN A 210 6.15 4.01 -3.08
CA ASN A 210 6.44 5.02 -2.05
C ASN A 210 6.56 4.42 -0.64
N ASN A 211 5.92 3.28 -0.39
CA ASN A 211 6.03 2.58 0.89
C ASN A 211 6.33 1.08 0.79
N HIS A 212 6.45 0.52 -0.42
CA HIS A 212 6.67 -0.92 -0.62
C HIS A 212 7.83 -1.16 -1.57
N TYR A 213 9.00 -1.45 -1.01
CA TYR A 213 10.19 -1.76 -1.79
C TYR A 213 10.45 -3.26 -1.79
N PRO A 214 10.35 -3.97 -2.93
CA PRO A 214 10.62 -5.40 -2.99
C PRO A 214 12.12 -5.69 -2.89
N ILE A 215 12.48 -6.88 -2.40
CA ILE A 215 13.87 -7.35 -2.42
C ILE A 215 14.36 -7.52 -3.87
N TYR A 216 13.46 -7.96 -4.75
CA TYR A 216 13.72 -8.14 -6.18
C TYR A 216 13.08 -6.98 -6.96
N PRO A 217 13.87 -6.09 -7.60
CA PRO A 217 13.35 -4.89 -8.27
C PRO A 217 12.22 -5.17 -9.28
N GLU A 218 12.26 -6.29 -9.99
CA GLU A 218 11.24 -6.71 -10.95
C GLU A 218 9.84 -6.88 -10.33
N ASP A 219 9.76 -7.15 -9.02
CA ASP A 219 8.50 -7.28 -8.29
C ASP A 219 7.85 -5.93 -7.97
N ALA A 220 8.53 -4.81 -8.26
CA ALA A 220 7.95 -3.48 -8.12
C ALA A 220 6.87 -3.23 -9.18
N LEU A 221 6.90 -3.98 -10.29
CA LEU A 221 6.03 -3.84 -11.45
C LEU A 221 6.04 -2.43 -12.07
N LEU A 222 7.10 -1.66 -11.82
CA LEU A 222 7.37 -0.38 -12.46
C LEU A 222 7.98 -0.62 -13.84
N LYS A 223 7.62 0.24 -14.80
CA LYS A 223 8.11 0.13 -16.18
C LYS A 223 9.49 0.75 -16.38
N LYS A 224 9.79 1.79 -15.62
CA LYS A 224 11.00 2.59 -15.68
C LYS A 224 11.31 3.11 -14.28
N ASN A 225 12.56 3.47 -14.04
CA ASN A 225 13.01 4.19 -12.85
C ASN A 225 12.58 3.50 -11.54
N ILE A 226 12.91 2.21 -11.40
CA ILE A 226 12.81 1.57 -10.09
C ILE A 226 13.84 2.27 -9.20
N PRO A 227 13.43 2.89 -8.08
CA PRO A 227 14.36 3.59 -7.21
C PRO A 227 15.41 2.62 -6.67
N THR A 228 16.59 3.11 -6.31
CA THR A 228 17.47 2.32 -5.44
C THR A 228 16.88 2.22 -4.04
N PHE A 229 17.45 1.35 -3.21
CA PHE A 229 17.03 1.25 -1.82
C PHE A 229 17.24 2.57 -1.05
N GLU A 230 18.35 3.26 -1.32
CA GLU A 230 18.67 4.56 -0.72
C GLU A 230 17.69 5.64 -1.17
N GLU A 231 17.29 5.63 -2.44
CA GLU A 231 16.26 6.54 -2.96
C GLU A 231 14.89 6.25 -2.33
N PHE A 232 14.51 4.98 -2.21
CA PHE A 232 13.30 4.55 -1.52
C PHE A 232 13.25 5.04 -0.07
N ALA A 233 14.36 4.91 0.68
CA ALA A 233 14.44 5.38 2.06
C ALA A 233 14.24 6.92 2.18
N GLN A 234 14.52 7.66 1.09
CA GLN A 234 14.34 9.11 1.02
C GLN A 234 12.98 9.56 0.51
N LEU A 235 12.12 8.67 -0.04
CA LEU A 235 10.79 9.03 -0.53
C LEU A 235 9.93 9.65 0.58
N PRO A 236 8.80 10.33 0.29
CA PRO A 236 7.86 10.76 1.34
C PRO A 236 7.09 9.59 1.94
N LEU A 237 6.47 9.79 3.11
CA LEU A 237 5.53 8.80 3.66
C LEU A 237 4.15 9.02 3.04
N ILE A 238 3.61 7.99 2.39
CA ILE A 238 2.26 8.04 1.81
C ILE A 238 1.32 7.15 2.63
N TYR A 239 0.17 7.65 3.05
CA TYR A 239 -0.72 6.93 3.95
C TYR A 239 -1.87 6.27 3.21
N GLY A 240 -2.58 5.36 3.89
CA GLY A 240 -3.78 4.70 3.36
C GLY A 240 -4.81 5.67 2.75
N GLY A 241 -4.95 6.87 3.32
CA GLY A 241 -5.84 7.92 2.78
C GLY A 241 -5.47 8.34 1.36
N ALA A 242 -4.17 8.45 1.04
CA ALA A 242 -3.72 8.85 -0.29
C ALA A 242 -4.22 7.90 -1.37
N TYR A 243 -4.25 6.59 -1.13
CA TYR A 243 -4.74 5.63 -2.11
C TYR A 243 -6.23 5.78 -2.45
N LYS A 244 -7.01 6.54 -1.66
CA LYS A 244 -8.40 6.88 -2.01
C LYS A 244 -8.49 8.02 -3.01
N TYR A 245 -7.54 8.95 -2.96
CA TYR A 245 -7.65 10.24 -3.65
C TYR A 245 -6.61 10.42 -4.75
N PHE A 246 -5.40 9.90 -4.58
CA PHE A 246 -4.29 10.07 -5.52
C PHE A 246 -4.30 8.97 -6.56
N LYS A 247 -4.14 9.39 -7.81
CA LYS A 247 -3.61 8.57 -8.89
C LYS A 247 -2.09 8.55 -8.81
N ASN A 248 -1.46 9.68 -8.53
CA ASN A 248 -0.02 9.78 -8.34
C ASN A 248 0.38 10.92 -7.39
N HIS A 249 1.61 10.85 -6.88
CA HIS A 249 2.26 11.80 -6.00
C HIS A 249 3.52 12.36 -6.68
N ASN A 250 3.58 13.68 -6.95
CA ASN A 250 4.68 14.27 -7.74
C ASN A 250 5.67 15.09 -6.92
N SER A 251 5.21 15.95 -6.01
CA SER A 251 6.08 16.84 -5.22
C SER A 251 5.50 17.07 -3.82
N PRO A 252 6.32 17.06 -2.75
CA PRO A 252 7.78 16.85 -2.71
C PRO A 252 8.22 15.39 -2.96
N SER A 253 9.21 15.18 -3.83
CA SER A 253 9.71 13.82 -4.16
C SER A 253 10.54 13.17 -3.05
N LYS A 254 10.90 13.91 -2.00
CA LYS A 254 11.67 13.43 -0.85
C LYS A 254 10.98 13.75 0.46
N MET A 255 11.22 12.91 1.47
CA MET A 255 10.83 13.17 2.86
C MET A 255 11.46 14.47 3.35
N TYR A 256 12.78 14.61 3.23
CA TYR A 256 13.53 15.76 3.73
C TYR A 256 13.71 16.81 2.64
N ASN A 257 13.28 18.03 2.93
CA ASN A 257 13.31 19.17 2.03
C ASN A 257 13.97 20.35 2.74
N GLU A 258 14.79 21.12 2.03
CA GLU A 258 15.41 22.34 2.56
C GLU A 258 14.98 23.54 1.72
N LEU A 259 14.56 24.62 2.39
CA LEU A 259 14.09 25.86 1.77
C LEU A 259 14.60 27.07 2.56
N LYS A 260 14.66 28.23 1.92
CA LYS A 260 14.86 29.51 2.62
C LYS A 260 13.52 30.08 3.08
N VAL A 261 13.55 30.86 4.16
CA VAL A 261 12.38 31.61 4.63
C VAL A 261 11.78 32.45 3.50
N ASP A 262 10.46 32.62 3.53
CA ASP A 262 9.68 33.35 2.53
C ASP A 262 9.71 32.79 1.10
N THR A 263 10.33 31.61 0.90
CA THR A 263 10.18 30.83 -0.33
C THR A 263 8.86 30.05 -0.30
N ALA A 264 8.12 30.10 -1.40
CA ALA A 264 6.95 29.24 -1.60
C ALA A 264 7.38 27.81 -1.90
N PHE A 265 6.70 26.83 -1.31
CA PHE A 265 6.77 25.45 -1.76
C PHE A 265 5.48 25.06 -2.48
N ASN A 266 5.63 24.40 -3.63
CA ASN A 266 4.53 23.86 -4.42
C ASN A 266 4.44 22.33 -4.21
N PHE A 267 3.44 21.91 -3.44
CA PHE A 267 3.05 20.50 -3.36
C PHE A 267 2.22 20.17 -4.59
N LYS A 268 2.49 19.04 -5.25
CA LYS A 268 1.81 18.67 -6.50
C LYS A 268 1.38 17.20 -6.48
N TYR A 269 0.10 16.99 -6.76
CA TYR A 269 -0.55 15.67 -6.75
C TYR A 269 -1.41 15.47 -7.99
N ILE A 270 -1.55 14.23 -8.43
CA ILE A 270 -2.52 13.84 -9.46
C ILE A 270 -3.62 13.06 -8.78
N LEU A 271 -4.86 13.54 -8.90
CA LEU A 271 -6.03 12.89 -8.34
C LEU A 271 -6.56 11.76 -9.22
N LYS A 272 -7.32 10.86 -8.59
CA LYS A 272 -8.25 9.97 -9.29
C LYS A 272 -9.43 10.78 -9.84
N ASP A 273 -10.10 10.22 -10.84
CA ASP A 273 -11.23 10.86 -11.49
C ASP A 273 -12.38 11.11 -10.49
N ASN A 274 -13.09 12.23 -10.66
CA ASN A 274 -14.24 12.64 -9.85
C ASN A 274 -13.97 12.80 -8.34
N VAL A 275 -12.71 12.94 -7.92
CA VAL A 275 -12.39 13.25 -6.53
C VAL A 275 -12.68 14.72 -6.24
N GLU A 276 -13.62 14.95 -5.32
CA GLU A 276 -13.79 16.25 -4.68
C GLU A 276 -12.65 16.48 -3.67
N PHE A 277 -11.85 17.50 -3.93
CA PHE A 277 -10.71 17.87 -3.08
C PHE A 277 -11.08 19.08 -2.21
N LYS A 278 -11.99 18.84 -1.26
CA LYS A 278 -12.50 19.83 -0.30
C LYS A 278 -11.84 19.61 1.07
N ASP A 279 -11.77 20.64 1.89
CA ASP A 279 -11.23 20.57 3.27
C ASP A 279 -9.76 20.12 3.39
N VAL A 280 -8.94 20.64 2.48
CA VAL A 280 -7.49 20.46 2.49
C VAL A 280 -6.86 21.29 3.60
N LYS A 281 -6.02 20.66 4.41
CA LYS A 281 -5.18 21.35 5.39
C LYS A 281 -3.77 20.76 5.40
N LEU A 282 -2.80 21.63 5.62
CA LEU A 282 -1.45 21.27 6.02
C LEU A 282 -1.37 21.38 7.53
N VAL A 283 -1.01 20.30 8.22
CA VAL A 283 -0.73 20.29 9.65
C VAL A 283 0.78 20.31 9.83
N PHE A 284 1.26 21.22 10.66
CA PHE A 284 2.68 21.46 10.92
C PHE A 284 2.97 21.12 12.37
N ILE A 285 4.00 20.30 12.59
CA ILE A 285 4.55 20.03 13.92
C ILE A 285 5.95 20.62 13.99
N LYS A 286 6.19 21.47 14.98
CA LYS A 286 7.50 22.06 15.30
C LYS A 286 7.80 21.86 16.77
N GLY A 287 8.62 20.86 17.09
CA GLY A 287 8.83 20.43 18.47
C GLY A 287 7.52 19.95 19.08
N ILE A 288 7.03 20.65 20.10
CA ILE A 288 5.74 20.34 20.78
C ILE A 288 4.55 21.12 20.21
N ILE A 289 4.79 22.07 19.29
CA ILE A 289 3.75 22.95 18.76
C ILE A 289 3.17 22.32 17.51
N GLU A 290 1.86 22.08 17.52
CA GLU A 290 1.08 21.69 16.36
C GLU A 290 0.17 22.84 15.91
N PHE A 291 0.14 23.12 14.61
CA PHE A 291 -0.81 24.07 14.03
C PHE A 291 -1.20 23.67 12.61
N SER A 292 -2.38 24.09 12.15
CA SER A 292 -2.83 23.83 10.78
C SER A 292 -2.99 25.11 9.97
N ARG A 293 -2.80 25.01 8.66
CA ARG A 293 -3.06 26.09 7.69
C ARG A 293 -3.73 25.52 6.45
N LYS A 294 -4.60 26.32 5.86
CA LYS A 294 -5.13 26.06 4.52
C LYS A 294 -4.13 26.63 3.51
N PRO A 295 -3.57 25.80 2.60
CA PRO A 295 -2.69 26.31 1.55
C PRO A 295 -3.50 27.08 0.49
N GLU A 296 -2.81 27.82 -0.37
CA GLU A 296 -3.40 28.29 -1.62
C GLU A 296 -3.51 27.11 -2.58
N ILE A 297 -4.69 26.89 -3.17
CA ILE A 297 -4.99 25.69 -3.94
C ILE A 297 -5.33 26.11 -5.36
N THR A 298 -4.63 25.52 -6.33
CA THR A 298 -5.01 25.55 -7.74
C THR A 298 -5.28 24.14 -8.22
N LYS A 299 -6.29 24.01 -9.09
CA LYS A 299 -6.67 22.74 -9.72
C LYS A 299 -6.80 22.94 -11.22
N GLU A 300 -6.04 22.15 -11.96
CA GLU A 300 -6.10 22.07 -13.42
C GLU A 300 -6.36 20.60 -13.78
N GLU A 301 -7.55 20.32 -14.33
CA GLU A 301 -8.02 18.95 -14.57
C GLU A 301 -7.92 18.07 -13.30
N ASN A 302 -7.08 17.04 -13.32
CA ASN A 302 -6.81 16.13 -12.20
C ASN A 302 -5.54 16.51 -11.42
N ILE A 303 -4.84 17.59 -11.78
CA ILE A 303 -3.64 18.05 -11.10
C ILE A 303 -4.03 19.07 -10.04
N ILE A 304 -3.55 18.86 -8.82
CA ILE A 304 -3.68 19.82 -7.73
C ILE A 304 -2.32 20.32 -7.29
N SER A 305 -2.24 21.64 -7.16
CA SER A 305 -1.10 22.35 -6.63
C SER A 305 -1.49 23.07 -5.35
N LEU A 306 -0.72 22.83 -4.29
CA LEU A 306 -0.86 23.53 -3.01
C LEU A 306 0.37 24.42 -2.82
N ASN A 307 0.18 25.73 -2.77
CA ASN A 307 1.24 26.69 -2.50
C ASN A 307 1.23 27.09 -1.03
N TYR A 308 2.41 27.07 -0.40
CA TYR A 308 2.57 27.49 0.98
C TYR A 308 3.92 28.20 1.20
N TRP A 309 3.90 29.31 1.93
CA TRP A 309 5.09 30.09 2.28
C TRP A 309 5.51 29.85 3.73
N PHE A 310 6.74 29.41 3.92
CA PHE A 310 7.30 29.23 5.25
C PHE A 310 7.86 30.57 5.76
N ARG A 311 7.14 31.21 6.69
CA ARG A 311 7.48 32.53 7.25
C ARG A 311 8.46 32.50 8.43
N LYS A 312 8.85 31.32 8.91
CA LYS A 312 9.71 31.15 10.09
C LYS A 312 10.70 30.02 9.86
N THR A 313 11.94 30.23 10.29
CA THR A 313 12.99 29.20 10.26
C THR A 313 12.68 28.04 11.20
N GLY A 314 13.34 26.91 10.97
CA GLY A 314 13.28 25.71 11.82
C GLY A 314 12.86 24.45 11.06
N TYR A 315 12.74 23.36 11.81
CA TYR A 315 12.32 22.05 11.31
C TYR A 315 10.82 21.86 11.52
N TYR A 316 10.13 21.43 10.47
CA TYR A 316 8.69 21.18 10.47
C TYR A 316 8.42 19.78 9.92
N ASP A 317 7.67 18.98 10.68
CA ASP A 317 6.95 17.86 10.08
C ASP A 317 5.65 18.42 9.48
N VAL A 318 5.42 18.12 8.22
CA VAL A 318 4.29 18.65 7.44
C VAL A 318 3.44 17.49 6.97
N HIS A 319 2.19 17.46 7.43
CA HIS A 319 1.22 16.44 7.08
C HIS A 319 0.14 17.04 6.18
N LEU A 320 -0.08 16.41 5.03
CA LEU A 320 -1.22 16.72 4.18
C LEU A 320 -2.44 15.94 4.65
N TYR A 321 -3.53 16.67 4.90
CA TYR A 321 -4.83 16.11 5.24
C TYR A 321 -5.89 16.50 4.20
N LEU A 322 -6.80 15.56 3.95
CA LEU A 322 -8.03 15.78 3.20
C LEU A 322 -9.17 15.05 3.92
N ASN A 323 -10.28 15.75 4.22
CA ASN A 323 -11.43 15.19 4.93
C ASN A 323 -11.03 14.44 6.23
N ASP A 324 -10.11 15.03 7.01
CA ASP A 324 -9.52 14.47 8.23
C ASP A 324 -8.74 13.16 8.08
N GLU A 325 -8.45 12.73 6.85
CA GLU A 325 -7.53 11.64 6.57
C GLU A 325 -6.15 12.17 6.19
N ILE A 326 -5.12 11.69 6.89
CA ILE A 326 -3.74 11.94 6.52
C ILE A 326 -3.43 11.24 5.19
N LEU A 327 -2.83 11.99 4.28
CA LEU A 327 -2.47 11.52 2.93
C LEU A 327 -0.96 11.34 2.79
N ALA A 328 -0.17 12.31 3.26
CA ALA A 328 1.28 12.27 3.14
C ALA A 328 1.98 13.03 4.26
N THR A 329 3.24 12.68 4.54
CA THR A 329 4.13 13.38 5.47
C THR A 329 5.46 13.71 4.82
N TYR A 330 5.97 14.88 5.17
CA TYR A 330 7.26 15.44 4.74
C TYR A 330 7.93 16.13 5.92
N ILE A 331 9.22 16.41 5.79
CA ILE A 331 10.05 17.18 6.73
C ILE A 331 10.65 18.35 5.97
N PHE A 332 10.51 19.55 6.52
CA PHE A 332 11.05 20.78 5.96
C PHE A 332 12.02 21.44 6.94
N ASN A 333 13.25 21.69 6.47
CA ASN A 333 14.25 22.50 7.14
C ASN A 333 14.24 23.90 6.52
N ILE A 334 13.68 24.88 7.24
CA ILE A 334 13.59 26.26 6.76
C ILE A 334 14.79 27.05 7.29
N LYS A 335 15.69 27.41 6.38
CA LYS A 335 16.90 28.19 6.63
C LYS A 335 16.62 29.70 6.56
N PRO A 336 17.45 30.52 7.22
CA PRO A 336 17.42 31.97 7.09
C PRO A 336 17.51 32.47 5.65
#